data_AF-A0A4Q1BVN1-F1
#
_entry.id   AF-A0A4Q1BVN1-F1
#
_cell.length_a   1.000
_cell.length_b   1.000
_cell.length_c   1.000
_cell.angle_alpha   90.00
_cell.angle_beta   90.00
_cell.angle_gamma   90.00
#
_symmetry.space_group_name_H-M   'P 1'
#
loop_
_entity.id
_entity.type
_entity.pdbx_description
1 polymer ?
#
loop_
_entity_poly.entity_id
_entity_poly.type
_entity_poly.pdbx_seq_one_letter_code
_entity_poly.pdbx_strand_id
1 'polypeptide(L)'
;MTRDRNKARRQHKNQAEDQLLLFQLPTRFRHTVYHPSLLSPAGLSEELFISTFFQKQTFLSHSDHLLIPNPEYQSRNSSIPCYAAFRLKGMVSAGQQETLYTLVQNVWDVGLRSHTVASRGADFHQWWFGVWCRYAKHSVISADSRQKGSQKEVLELVKAFDGIFGDKPRSMLHRLDKKVAISMAHNHWHVHNYLKGLKTKYENKTTPTDRATQMPSSFRKTAESLDSTHSEAKAIRLGGMGMMLAVSWGEGTEWHIDAKDYGHHYTIVSVLTSPAVLHLPELGCTIPVYPGDVVGFLAHRYLHKLEPLPAVGTSPFIKNSAAFMGITPMLAKYKESVGSVGNVGESVGGEAGSGSRRQVVFTC
;
A
#
# COMPACT_ATOMS: atom_id res chain seq x y z
N MET A 1 29.51 33.43 7.59
CA MET A 1 28.62 34.02 6.55
C MET A 1 28.17 33.04 5.45
N THR A 2 28.76 31.84 5.30
CA THR A 2 28.40 30.85 4.24
C THR A 2 27.24 29.91 4.60
N ARG A 3 26.95 29.72 5.90
CA ARG A 3 25.89 28.81 6.38
C ARG A 3 24.47 29.36 6.15
N ASP A 4 24.30 30.67 6.31
CA ASP A 4 23.00 31.34 6.10
C ASP A 4 22.64 31.50 4.62
N ARG A 5 23.62 31.72 3.74
CA ARG A 5 23.40 31.74 2.28
C ARG A 5 22.89 30.40 1.75
N ASN A 6 23.37 29.28 2.30
CA ASN A 6 22.88 27.95 1.93
C ASN A 6 21.47 27.66 2.45
N LYS A 7 21.08 28.24 3.59
CA LYS A 7 19.71 28.14 4.14
C LYS A 7 18.72 28.94 3.30
N ALA A 8 19.07 30.19 2.96
CA ALA A 8 18.26 31.05 2.10
C ALA A 8 18.10 30.47 0.68
N ARG A 9 19.17 29.89 0.11
CA ARG A 9 19.13 29.26 -1.21
C ARG A 9 18.30 27.97 -1.24
N ARG A 10 18.27 27.20 -0.14
CA ARG A 10 17.35 26.05 0.03
C ARG A 10 15.90 26.49 0.18
N GLN A 11 15.63 27.58 0.91
CA GLN A 11 14.27 28.13 1.02
C GLN A 11 13.73 28.64 -0.32
N HIS A 12 14.55 29.36 -1.10
CA HIS A 12 14.19 29.81 -2.44
C HIS A 12 13.98 28.65 -3.41
N LYS A 13 14.81 27.60 -3.33
CA LYS A 13 14.66 26.41 -4.17
C LYS A 13 13.38 25.63 -3.83
N ASN A 14 13.05 25.51 -2.55
CA ASN A 14 11.78 24.90 -2.11
C ASN A 14 10.57 25.73 -2.57
N GLN A 15 10.64 27.07 -2.53
CA GLN A 15 9.57 27.94 -3.06
C GLN A 15 9.43 27.84 -4.59
N ALA A 16 10.52 27.66 -5.32
CA ALA A 16 10.48 27.46 -6.77
C ALA A 16 9.98 26.05 -7.16
N GLU A 17 10.33 25.02 -6.39
CA GLU A 17 9.79 23.66 -6.56
C GLU A 17 8.30 23.58 -6.21
N ASP A 18 7.84 24.35 -5.21
CA ASP A 18 6.41 24.51 -4.88
C ASP A 18 5.60 25.16 -6.02
N GLN A 19 6.25 25.96 -6.89
CA GLN A 19 5.63 26.56 -8.08
C GLN A 19 5.70 25.67 -9.35
N LEU A 20 6.62 24.69 -9.39
CA LEU A 20 6.79 23.77 -10.52
C LEU A 20 5.89 22.52 -10.44
N LEU A 21 5.25 22.27 -9.29
CA LEU A 21 4.19 21.28 -9.17
C LEU A 21 2.87 21.88 -9.70
N LEU A 22 2.65 21.73 -11.02
CA LEU A 22 1.43 22.07 -11.77
C LEU A 22 0.19 21.24 -11.36
N PHE A 23 -0.03 21.08 -10.06
CA PHE A 23 -1.27 20.57 -9.50
C PHE A 23 -1.88 21.68 -8.66
N GLN A 24 -2.93 22.31 -9.19
CA GLN A 24 -3.82 23.09 -8.34
C GLN A 24 -4.37 22.15 -7.26
N LEU A 25 -4.24 22.57 -6.00
CA LEU A 25 -4.94 21.92 -4.90
C LEU A 25 -6.42 21.81 -5.29
N PRO A 26 -7.09 20.65 -5.14
CA PRO A 26 -8.53 20.67 -4.99
C PRO A 26 -8.79 21.64 -3.84
N THR A 27 -9.38 22.80 -4.15
CA THR A 27 -9.50 23.95 -3.23
C THR A 27 -10.35 23.63 -2.00
N ARG A 28 -10.86 22.40 -1.87
CA ARG A 28 -11.61 21.91 -0.73
C ARG A 28 -11.31 20.42 -0.52
N PHE A 29 -10.53 20.07 0.50
CA PHE A 29 -10.77 18.81 1.19
C PHE A 29 -12.15 18.94 1.84
N ARG A 30 -13.17 18.32 1.23
CA ARG A 30 -14.57 18.62 1.59
C ARG A 30 -15.00 18.01 2.92
N HIS A 31 -14.27 17.03 3.45
CA HIS A 31 -14.65 16.36 4.71
C HIS A 31 -13.45 16.09 5.60
N THR A 32 -13.38 16.85 6.69
CA THR A 32 -12.64 16.46 7.91
C THR A 32 -13.66 15.83 8.85
N VAL A 33 -13.46 14.56 9.22
CA VAL A 33 -14.39 13.84 10.09
C VAL A 33 -13.78 13.67 11.47
N TYR A 34 -14.41 14.26 12.48
CA TYR A 34 -14.05 14.05 13.89
C TYR A 34 -14.85 12.86 14.42
N HIS A 35 -14.22 11.69 14.49
CA HIS A 35 -14.81 10.55 15.19
C HIS A 35 -14.36 10.56 16.66
N PRO A 36 -15.29 10.37 17.62
CA PRO A 36 -14.89 10.03 18.96
C PRO A 36 -14.13 8.70 18.88
N SER A 37 -12.87 8.69 19.31
CA SER A 37 -12.08 7.47 19.32
C SER A 37 -12.82 6.46 20.21
N LEU A 38 -13.24 5.35 19.61
CA LEU A 38 -13.63 4.15 20.35
C LEU A 38 -12.32 3.48 20.76
N LEU A 39 -11.52 4.16 21.60
CA LEU A 39 -10.46 3.48 22.33
C LEU A 39 -11.14 2.27 22.97
N SER A 40 -10.65 1.06 22.66
CA SER A 40 -11.18 -0.19 23.23
C SER A 40 -11.48 0.07 24.71
N PRO A 41 -12.75 0.04 25.15
CA PRO A 41 -13.06 0.30 26.54
C PRO A 41 -12.27 -0.72 27.32
N ALA A 42 -11.38 -0.25 28.19
CA ALA A 42 -10.55 -1.11 29.03
C ALA A 42 -11.48 -2.17 29.68
N GLY A 43 -11.38 -3.43 29.22
CA GLY A 43 -12.20 -4.53 29.72
C GLY A 43 -13.17 -5.20 28.74
N LEU A 44 -13.33 -4.78 27.48
CA LEU A 44 -14.07 -5.59 26.48
C LEU A 44 -13.17 -6.64 25.83
N SER A 45 -13.72 -7.84 25.57
CA SER A 45 -13.07 -8.79 24.66
C SER A 45 -13.04 -8.23 23.24
N GLU A 46 -12.03 -8.60 22.46
CA GLU A 46 -11.87 -8.16 21.06
C GLU A 46 -13.13 -8.47 20.23
N GLU A 47 -13.72 -9.64 20.42
CA GLU A 47 -14.96 -10.06 19.76
C GLU A 47 -16.14 -9.12 20.08
N LEU A 48 -16.31 -8.74 21.35
CA LEU A 48 -17.39 -7.86 21.78
C LEU A 48 -17.18 -6.43 21.27
N PHE A 49 -15.92 -5.98 21.21
CA PHE A 49 -15.56 -4.71 20.60
C PHE A 49 -15.88 -4.66 19.10
N ILE A 50 -15.46 -5.68 18.34
CA ILE A 50 -15.75 -5.82 16.90
C ILE A 50 -17.26 -5.88 16.65
N SER A 51 -18.00 -6.66 17.45
CA SER A 51 -19.46 -6.75 17.35
C SER A 51 -20.13 -5.38 17.57
N THR A 52 -19.69 -4.65 18.60
CA THR A 52 -20.18 -3.30 18.90
C THR A 52 -19.85 -2.31 17.78
N PHE A 53 -18.65 -2.44 17.17
CA PHE A 53 -18.27 -1.64 16.01
C PHE A 53 -19.27 -1.83 14.86
N PHE A 54 -19.56 -3.07 14.45
CA PHE A 54 -20.49 -3.29 13.34
C PHE A 54 -21.91 -2.78 13.59
N GLN A 55 -22.34 -2.73 14.86
CA GLN A 55 -23.64 -2.15 15.24
C GLN A 55 -23.65 -0.61 15.11
N LYS A 56 -22.50 0.05 15.27
CA LYS A 56 -22.38 1.52 15.36
C LYS A 56 -21.54 2.15 14.25
N GLN A 57 -21.04 1.35 13.31
CA GLN A 57 -20.09 1.82 12.30
C GLN A 57 -20.72 2.90 11.43
N THR A 58 -19.92 3.90 11.10
CA THR A 58 -20.27 4.85 10.05
C THR A 58 -19.59 4.46 8.75
N PHE A 59 -20.39 4.17 7.72
CA PHE A 59 -19.86 3.95 6.38
C PHE A 59 -19.63 5.31 5.71
N LEU A 60 -18.37 5.63 5.41
CA LEU A 60 -18.02 6.95 4.91
C LEU A 60 -18.30 7.06 3.40
N SER A 61 -18.86 8.19 2.97
CA SER A 61 -19.16 8.46 1.55
C SER A 61 -17.92 8.28 0.67
N HIS A 62 -18.09 7.85 -0.58
CA HIS A 62 -17.05 7.83 -1.62
C HIS A 62 -17.04 9.11 -2.51
N SER A 63 -17.86 10.11 -2.22
CA SER A 63 -17.97 11.31 -3.07
C SER A 63 -16.65 12.09 -3.21
N ASP A 64 -15.86 12.18 -2.15
CA ASP A 64 -14.77 13.16 -2.03
C ASP A 64 -13.48 12.61 -1.39
N HIS A 65 -12.45 13.44 -1.28
CA HIS A 65 -11.32 13.17 -0.38
C HIS A 65 -11.79 13.10 1.08
N LEU A 66 -11.15 12.24 1.86
CA LEU A 66 -11.45 12.04 3.29
C LEU A 66 -10.19 12.27 4.12
N LEU A 67 -10.32 13.00 5.21
CA LEU A 67 -9.28 13.19 6.22
C LEU A 67 -9.86 12.91 7.62
N ILE A 68 -9.29 11.95 8.34
CA ILE A 68 -9.64 11.64 9.73
C ILE A 68 -8.49 12.14 10.61
N PRO A 69 -8.69 13.20 11.41
CA PRO A 69 -7.65 13.74 12.29
C PRO A 69 -7.11 12.68 13.23
N ASN A 70 -5.81 12.73 13.50
CA ASN A 70 -5.22 11.92 14.54
C ASN A 70 -5.54 12.54 15.91
N PRO A 71 -6.27 11.85 16.81
CA PRO A 71 -6.61 12.40 18.13
C PRO A 71 -5.38 12.72 18.98
N GLU A 72 -4.23 12.07 18.72
CA GLU A 72 -2.97 12.36 19.42
C GLU A 72 -2.13 13.47 18.80
N TYR A 73 -2.61 14.08 17.71
CA TYR A 73 -1.87 15.16 17.08
C TYR A 73 -1.87 16.43 17.95
N GLN A 74 -0.78 16.64 18.69
CA GLN A 74 -0.53 17.87 19.42
C GLN A 74 0.12 18.92 18.50
N SER A 75 -0.59 20.03 18.26
CA SER A 75 -0.41 20.92 17.11
C SER A 75 0.85 21.80 17.07
N ARG A 76 1.92 21.52 17.82
CA ARG A 76 3.14 22.37 17.76
C ARG A 76 4.47 21.65 17.60
N ASN A 77 4.70 20.48 18.20
CA ASN A 77 6.04 19.86 18.23
C ASN A 77 6.09 18.34 18.02
N SER A 78 4.99 17.68 17.65
CA SER A 78 5.02 16.22 17.49
C SER A 78 5.64 15.79 16.14
N SER A 79 6.41 14.70 16.18
CA SER A 79 6.78 13.85 15.02
C SER A 79 5.63 12.93 14.59
N ILE A 80 4.46 13.09 15.22
CA ILE A 80 3.29 12.24 15.07
C ILE A 80 2.51 12.67 13.82
N PRO A 81 1.99 11.72 13.03
CA PRO A 81 1.14 11.99 11.88
C PRO A 81 -0.09 12.85 12.23
N CYS A 82 -0.44 13.79 11.34
CA CYS A 82 -1.58 14.70 11.50
C CYS A 82 -2.93 13.96 11.44
N TYR A 83 -2.99 12.87 10.68
CA TYR A 83 -4.21 12.12 10.40
C TYR A 83 -4.08 10.69 10.95
N ALA A 84 -5.18 10.12 11.43
CA ALA A 84 -5.26 8.70 11.77
C ALA A 84 -5.47 7.85 10.52
N ALA A 85 -6.26 8.38 9.58
CA ALA A 85 -6.47 7.81 8.27
C ALA A 85 -6.88 8.90 7.25
N PHE A 86 -6.69 8.62 5.97
CA PHE A 86 -7.15 9.45 4.86
C PHE A 86 -7.49 8.60 3.64
N ARG A 87 -8.35 9.14 2.76
CA ARG A 87 -8.55 8.63 1.39
C ARG A 87 -8.37 9.75 0.39
N LEU A 88 -7.48 9.52 -0.57
CA LEU A 88 -7.29 10.37 -1.72
C LEU A 88 -7.95 9.72 -2.94
N LYS A 89 -9.07 10.31 -3.37
CA LYS A 89 -9.86 9.79 -4.49
C LYS A 89 -9.16 9.99 -5.84
N GLY A 90 -9.16 8.95 -6.68
CA GLY A 90 -8.71 9.05 -8.08
C GLY A 90 -7.28 9.58 -8.23
N MET A 91 -6.37 9.09 -7.39
CA MET A 91 -4.95 9.45 -7.48
C MET A 91 -4.22 8.66 -8.57
N VAL A 92 -4.69 7.45 -8.88
CA VAL A 92 -4.13 6.61 -9.94
C VAL A 92 -5.13 6.52 -11.09
N SER A 93 -4.72 6.91 -12.29
CA SER A 93 -5.59 6.91 -13.47
C SER A 93 -5.93 5.49 -13.93
N ALA A 94 -7.01 5.32 -14.70
CA ALA A 94 -7.38 4.00 -15.23
C ALA A 94 -6.26 3.36 -16.07
N GLY A 95 -5.55 4.16 -16.87
CA GLY A 95 -4.39 3.67 -17.63
C GLY A 95 -3.23 3.22 -16.74
N GLN A 96 -2.96 3.95 -15.64
CA GLN A 96 -1.95 3.54 -14.66
C GLN A 96 -2.37 2.26 -13.91
N GLN A 97 -3.66 2.12 -13.58
CA GLN A 97 -4.21 0.91 -12.98
C GLN A 97 -4.06 -0.30 -13.91
N GLU A 98 -4.36 -0.14 -15.20
CA GLU A 98 -4.21 -1.19 -16.21
C GLU A 98 -2.74 -1.63 -16.35
N THR A 99 -1.82 -0.66 -16.42
CA THR A 99 -0.38 -0.94 -16.49
C THR A 99 0.08 -1.74 -15.27
N LEU A 100 -0.32 -1.32 -14.07
CA LEU A 100 0.05 -2.05 -12.84
C LEU A 100 -0.55 -3.45 -12.82
N TYR A 101 -1.81 -3.60 -13.20
CA TYR A 101 -2.48 -4.90 -13.26
C TYR A 101 -1.75 -5.85 -14.22
N THR A 102 -1.44 -5.38 -15.42
CA THR A 102 -0.69 -6.14 -16.44
C THR A 102 0.67 -6.58 -15.91
N LEU A 103 1.39 -5.70 -15.20
CA LEU A 103 2.69 -6.04 -14.62
C LEU A 103 2.58 -7.08 -13.49
N VAL A 104 1.51 -7.04 -12.69
CA VAL A 104 1.23 -8.10 -11.71
C VAL A 104 0.94 -9.43 -12.40
N GLN A 105 0.19 -9.44 -13.50
CA GLN A 105 -0.04 -10.64 -14.30
C GLN A 105 1.27 -11.20 -14.86
N ASN A 106 2.15 -10.36 -15.40
CA ASN A 106 3.45 -10.81 -15.90
C ASN A 106 4.28 -11.50 -14.80
N VAL A 107 4.25 -10.98 -13.57
CA VAL A 107 4.92 -11.60 -12.41
C VAL A 107 4.31 -12.97 -12.07
N TRP A 108 2.98 -13.10 -12.17
CA TRP A 108 2.30 -14.39 -12.00
C TRP A 108 2.69 -15.39 -13.09
N ASP A 109 2.68 -14.96 -14.36
CA ASP A 109 2.88 -15.80 -15.53
C ASP A 109 4.30 -16.37 -15.61
N VAL A 110 5.31 -15.66 -15.08
CA VAL A 110 6.67 -16.19 -14.93
C VAL A 110 6.83 -17.19 -13.77
N GLY A 111 5.73 -17.50 -13.07
CA GLY A 111 5.67 -18.56 -12.06
C GLY A 111 6.16 -18.16 -10.67
N LEU A 112 6.18 -16.85 -10.35
CA LEU A 112 6.48 -16.40 -8.99
C LEU A 112 5.34 -16.82 -8.05
N ARG A 113 5.63 -17.65 -7.04
CA ARG A 113 4.61 -18.11 -6.09
C ARG A 113 4.47 -17.12 -4.94
N SER A 114 3.24 -16.78 -4.59
CA SER A 114 2.93 -15.98 -3.41
C SER A 114 3.05 -16.81 -2.13
N HIS A 115 3.24 -16.12 -1.00
CA HIS A 115 3.28 -16.76 0.32
C HIS A 115 1.91 -16.67 0.98
N THR A 116 1.50 -17.75 1.64
CA THR A 116 0.36 -17.71 2.55
C THR A 116 0.77 -17.04 3.86
N VAL A 117 0.07 -16.00 4.28
CA VAL A 117 0.34 -15.26 5.51
C VAL A 117 -0.73 -15.61 6.54
N ALA A 118 -0.54 -16.71 7.27
CA ALA A 118 -1.52 -17.23 8.22
C ALA A 118 -2.01 -16.20 9.25
N SER A 119 -1.16 -15.24 9.65
CA SER A 119 -1.54 -14.14 10.54
C SER A 119 -2.54 -13.15 9.95
N ARG A 120 -2.89 -13.29 8.66
CA ARG A 120 -3.87 -12.48 7.94
C ARG A 120 -5.06 -13.31 7.45
N GLY A 121 -5.12 -14.59 7.79
CA GLY A 121 -6.10 -15.54 7.29
C GLY A 121 -5.42 -16.77 6.67
N ALA A 122 -6.09 -17.92 6.75
CA ALA A 122 -5.56 -19.19 6.25
C ALA A 122 -5.31 -19.19 4.73
N ASP A 123 -6.09 -18.39 3.99
CA ASP A 123 -6.04 -18.32 2.52
C ASP A 123 -5.54 -16.95 2.03
N PHE A 124 -4.93 -16.13 2.89
CA PHE A 124 -4.41 -14.82 2.48
C PHE A 124 -3.03 -14.96 1.84
N HIS A 125 -2.92 -14.59 0.58
CA HIS A 125 -1.67 -14.68 -0.17
C HIS A 125 -1.06 -13.31 -0.44
N GLN A 126 0.28 -13.25 -0.39
CA GLN A 126 0.99 -12.02 -0.67
C GLN A 126 2.36 -12.26 -1.31
N TRP A 127 2.73 -11.38 -2.23
CA TRP A 127 4.12 -11.15 -2.59
C TRP A 127 4.65 -9.90 -1.90
N TRP A 128 5.93 -9.92 -1.52
CA TRP A 128 6.62 -8.77 -0.94
C TRP A 128 7.80 -8.37 -1.82
N PHE A 129 7.75 -7.16 -2.38
CA PHE A 129 8.79 -6.61 -3.23
C PHE A 129 9.50 -5.44 -2.54
N GLY A 130 10.82 -5.34 -2.68
CA GLY A 130 11.62 -4.24 -2.14
C GLY A 130 12.35 -4.59 -0.85
N VAL A 131 12.43 -3.62 0.07
CA VAL A 131 13.27 -3.72 1.27
C VAL A 131 12.46 -4.04 2.50
N TRP A 132 12.79 -5.17 3.10
CA TRP A 132 12.24 -5.65 4.35
C TRP A 132 13.19 -5.37 5.51
N CYS A 133 12.67 -4.83 6.62
CA CYS A 133 13.47 -4.49 7.82
C CYS A 133 13.10 -5.30 9.08
N ARG A 134 12.11 -6.21 9.01
CA ARG A 134 11.29 -6.57 10.18
C ARG A 134 11.81 -7.72 11.08
N TYR A 135 12.84 -8.46 10.68
CA TYR A 135 13.40 -9.59 11.48
C TYR A 135 14.92 -9.65 11.54
N ALA A 136 15.55 -8.68 10.91
CA ALA A 136 16.99 -8.58 10.83
C ALA A 136 17.40 -7.32 11.60
N LYS A 137 18.57 -7.33 12.24
CA LYS A 137 19.20 -6.11 12.78
C LYS A 137 19.57 -5.10 11.67
N HIS A 138 19.10 -5.32 10.44
CA HIS A 138 19.50 -4.67 9.21
C HIS A 138 18.43 -4.80 8.12
N SER A 139 18.47 -3.90 7.14
CA SER A 139 17.62 -3.94 5.94
C SER A 139 18.06 -5.05 4.98
N VAL A 140 17.09 -5.82 4.46
CA VAL A 140 17.31 -6.89 3.47
C VAL A 140 16.39 -6.72 2.27
N ILE A 141 16.84 -7.15 1.09
CA ILE A 141 15.93 -7.29 -0.06
C ILE A 141 15.05 -8.52 0.19
N SER A 142 13.74 -8.39 -0.05
CA SER A 142 12.76 -9.47 0.13
C SER A 142 13.10 -10.71 -0.69
N ALA A 143 12.55 -11.87 -0.34
CA ALA A 143 12.78 -13.10 -1.12
C ALA A 143 12.22 -12.97 -2.54
N ASP A 144 11.02 -12.42 -2.69
CA ASP A 144 10.30 -12.35 -3.97
C ASP A 144 10.98 -11.39 -4.95
N SER A 145 11.62 -10.33 -4.45
CA SER A 145 12.47 -9.46 -5.28
C SER A 145 13.73 -10.12 -5.80
N ARG A 146 14.10 -11.31 -5.33
CA ARG A 146 15.35 -11.99 -5.68
C ARG A 146 15.16 -13.30 -6.40
N GLN A 147 13.92 -13.73 -6.59
CA GLN A 147 13.65 -15.04 -7.19
C GLN A 147 14.22 -15.08 -8.61
N LYS A 148 14.99 -16.13 -8.90
CA LYS A 148 15.56 -16.34 -10.23
C LYS A 148 14.47 -16.62 -11.25
N GLY A 149 14.54 -15.93 -12.38
CA GLY A 149 13.59 -16.08 -13.49
C GLY A 149 12.47 -15.06 -13.50
N SER A 150 12.26 -14.29 -12.42
CA SER A 150 11.21 -13.27 -12.32
C SER A 150 11.75 -11.85 -12.08
N GLN A 151 13.07 -11.66 -12.01
CA GLN A 151 13.65 -10.38 -11.58
C GLN A 151 13.31 -9.22 -12.51
N LYS A 152 13.19 -9.48 -13.82
CA LYS A 152 12.86 -8.46 -14.81
C LYS A 152 11.42 -7.98 -14.60
N GLU A 153 10.47 -8.90 -14.47
CA GLU A 153 9.05 -8.60 -14.30
C GLU A 153 8.80 -7.89 -12.97
N VAL A 154 9.46 -8.34 -11.90
CA VAL A 154 9.41 -7.66 -10.59
C VAL A 154 10.01 -6.27 -10.67
N LEU A 155 11.14 -6.09 -11.36
CA LEU A 155 11.77 -4.79 -11.55
C LEU A 155 10.85 -3.81 -12.28
N GLU A 156 10.20 -4.25 -13.36
CA GLU A 156 9.27 -3.41 -14.11
C GLU A 156 8.02 -3.06 -13.29
N LEU A 157 7.46 -4.00 -12.52
CA LEU A 157 6.36 -3.73 -11.59
C LEU A 157 6.75 -2.66 -10.55
N VAL A 158 7.90 -2.82 -9.90
CA VAL A 158 8.35 -1.89 -8.86
C VAL A 158 8.67 -0.51 -9.46
N LYS A 159 9.29 -0.43 -10.64
CA LYS A 159 9.52 0.84 -11.34
C LYS A 159 8.22 1.56 -11.66
N ALA A 160 7.23 0.85 -12.20
CA ALA A 160 5.94 1.43 -12.54
C ALA A 160 5.22 1.93 -11.28
N PHE A 161 5.20 1.11 -10.22
CA PHE A 161 4.62 1.50 -8.93
C PHE A 161 5.31 2.75 -8.38
N ASP A 162 6.64 2.79 -8.35
CA ASP A 162 7.41 3.94 -7.87
C ASP A 162 7.17 5.21 -8.68
N GLY A 163 7.05 5.09 -10.00
CA GLY A 163 6.74 6.23 -10.87
C GLY A 163 5.35 6.77 -10.60
N ILE A 164 4.35 5.90 -10.48
CA ILE A 164 2.94 6.26 -10.25
C ILE A 164 2.74 6.84 -8.85
N PHE A 165 3.20 6.13 -7.81
CA PHE A 165 2.99 6.51 -6.42
C PHE A 165 3.97 7.59 -5.94
N GLY A 166 5.15 7.67 -6.56
CA GLY A 166 6.15 8.70 -6.30
C GLY A 166 5.82 10.08 -6.90
N ASP A 167 4.79 10.19 -7.73
CA ASP A 167 4.31 11.42 -8.35
C ASP A 167 3.12 12.04 -7.57
N LYS A 168 1.88 11.92 -8.11
CA LYS A 168 0.70 12.57 -7.55
C LYS A 168 0.38 12.12 -6.10
N PRO A 169 0.38 10.82 -5.74
CA PRO A 169 0.11 10.40 -4.36
C PRO A 169 1.11 10.96 -3.36
N ARG A 170 2.42 10.86 -3.65
CA ARG A 170 3.48 11.39 -2.78
C ARG A 170 3.43 12.90 -2.66
N SER A 171 3.17 13.60 -3.76
CA SER A 171 3.03 15.07 -3.76
C SER A 171 1.84 15.50 -2.88
N MET A 172 0.73 14.75 -2.94
CA MET A 172 -0.42 14.99 -2.08
C MET A 172 -0.13 14.68 -0.61
N LEU A 173 0.59 13.59 -0.30
CA LEU A 173 1.03 13.32 1.07
C LEU A 173 1.93 14.45 1.60
N HIS A 174 2.85 14.97 0.78
CA HIS A 174 3.70 16.10 1.18
C HIS A 174 2.88 17.36 1.51
N ARG A 175 1.78 17.59 0.81
CA ARG A 175 0.86 18.72 1.06
C ARG A 175 0.00 18.48 2.29
N LEU A 176 -0.49 17.26 2.49
CA LEU A 176 -1.34 16.88 3.61
C LEU A 176 -0.57 16.81 4.94
N ASP A 177 0.56 16.12 4.93
CA ASP A 177 1.37 15.81 6.10
C ASP A 177 2.86 15.90 5.74
N LYS A 178 3.32 17.14 5.58
CA LYS A 178 4.70 17.46 5.19
C LYS A 178 5.74 16.80 6.09
N LYS A 179 5.47 16.71 7.40
CA LYS A 179 6.42 16.15 8.38
C LYS A 179 6.59 14.65 8.14
N VAL A 180 5.50 13.91 7.98
CA VAL A 180 5.55 12.48 7.67
C VAL A 180 6.23 12.24 6.32
N ALA A 181 5.87 13.00 5.28
CA ALA A 181 6.50 12.88 3.96
C ALA A 181 8.03 13.10 4.00
N ILE A 182 8.51 14.09 4.75
CA ILE A 182 9.95 14.35 4.94
C ILE A 182 10.60 13.22 5.74
N SER A 183 9.97 12.76 6.81
CA SER A 183 10.44 11.65 7.63
C SER A 183 10.61 10.37 6.81
N MET A 184 9.63 10.04 5.97
CA MET A 184 9.69 8.90 5.04
C MET A 184 10.84 9.05 4.05
N ALA A 185 11.02 10.25 3.47
CA ALA A 185 12.13 10.51 2.56
C ALA A 185 13.51 10.35 3.24
N HIS A 186 13.65 10.80 4.49
CA HIS A 186 14.86 10.59 5.28
C HIS A 186 15.09 9.10 5.55
N ASN A 187 14.05 8.36 5.95
CA ASN A 187 14.14 6.93 6.19
C ASN A 187 14.58 6.17 4.92
N HIS A 188 13.97 6.47 3.77
CA HIS A 188 14.35 5.88 2.48
C HIS A 188 15.82 6.18 2.15
N TRP A 189 16.28 7.41 2.40
CA TRP A 189 17.69 7.79 2.18
C TRP A 189 18.65 7.03 3.11
N HIS A 190 18.31 6.87 4.39
CA HIS A 190 19.10 6.10 5.34
C HIS A 190 19.22 4.63 4.93
N VAL A 191 18.11 4.00 4.56
CA VAL A 191 18.09 2.62 4.08
C VAL A 191 18.86 2.47 2.77
N HIS A 192 18.71 3.41 1.83
CA HIS A 192 19.49 3.41 0.60
C HIS A 192 21.00 3.44 0.87
N ASN A 193 21.47 4.35 1.73
CA ASN A 193 22.88 4.43 2.09
C ASN A 193 23.38 3.19 2.84
N TYR A 194 22.54 2.63 3.70
CA TYR A 194 22.83 1.37 4.38
C TYR A 194 23.10 0.26 3.35
N LEU A 195 22.21 0.08 2.37
CA LEU A 195 22.34 -0.92 1.32
C LEU A 195 23.54 -0.67 0.41
N LYS A 196 23.82 0.60 0.07
CA LYS A 196 25.03 0.99 -0.67
C LYS A 196 26.30 0.61 0.09
N GLY A 197 26.37 0.95 1.37
CA GLY A 197 27.50 0.57 2.23
C GLY A 197 27.64 -0.95 2.37
N LEU A 198 26.51 -1.68 2.35
CA LEU A 198 26.50 -3.13 2.35
C LEU A 198 27.15 -3.72 1.10
N LYS A 199 26.78 -3.18 -0.07
CA LYS A 199 27.34 -3.59 -1.36
C LYS A 199 28.85 -3.36 -1.40
N THR A 200 29.32 -2.17 -1.06
CA THR A 200 30.77 -1.87 -1.04
C THR A 200 31.54 -2.80 -0.10
N LYS A 201 30.98 -3.10 1.08
CA LYS A 201 31.59 -4.08 2.00
C LYS A 201 31.66 -5.49 1.43
N TYR A 202 30.67 -5.88 0.63
CA TYR A 202 30.63 -7.18 -0.04
C TYR A 202 31.66 -7.26 -1.18
N GLU A 203 31.76 -6.21 -2.00
CA GLU A 203 32.70 -6.12 -3.12
C GLU A 203 34.16 -6.10 -2.66
N ASN A 204 34.47 -5.36 -1.59
CA ASN A 204 35.82 -5.24 -1.02
C ASN A 204 36.36 -6.54 -0.41
N LYS A 205 35.55 -7.60 -0.27
CA LYS A 205 36.05 -8.91 0.12
C LYS A 205 36.63 -9.61 -1.11
N THR A 206 37.93 -9.86 -1.03
CA THR A 206 38.83 -10.29 -2.11
C THR A 206 38.56 -11.70 -2.62
N THR A 207 38.02 -12.61 -1.80
CA THR A 207 37.74 -13.98 -2.24
C THR A 207 36.28 -14.41 -2.03
N PRO A 208 35.72 -15.29 -2.88
CA PRO A 208 34.40 -15.90 -2.66
C PRO A 208 34.29 -16.60 -1.30
N THR A 209 35.40 -17.17 -0.82
CA THR A 209 35.52 -17.81 0.48
C THR A 209 35.31 -16.78 1.61
N ASP A 210 35.99 -15.62 1.58
CA ASP A 210 35.81 -14.55 2.57
C ASP A 210 34.37 -14.02 2.62
N ARG A 211 33.68 -13.99 1.48
CA ARG A 211 32.27 -13.60 1.38
C ARG A 211 31.34 -14.61 2.04
N ALA A 212 31.64 -15.90 1.93
CA ALA A 212 30.83 -16.97 2.49
C ALA A 212 31.04 -17.14 4.01
N THR A 213 32.27 -17.00 4.51
CA THR A 213 32.60 -17.29 5.92
C THR A 213 32.33 -16.12 6.86
N GLN A 214 32.36 -14.88 6.37
CA GLN A 214 32.33 -13.68 7.23
C GLN A 214 31.10 -12.78 7.05
N MET A 215 30.13 -13.14 6.22
CA MET A 215 28.87 -12.39 6.09
C MET A 215 27.68 -13.33 6.30
N PRO A 216 26.69 -12.94 7.14
CA PRO A 216 25.48 -13.74 7.27
C PRO A 216 24.80 -13.90 5.91
N SER A 217 24.19 -15.06 5.67
CA SER A 217 23.59 -15.41 4.37
C SER A 217 22.59 -14.37 3.86
N SER A 218 21.83 -13.74 4.77
CA SER A 218 20.90 -12.66 4.44
C SER A 218 21.60 -11.42 3.87
N PHE A 219 22.77 -11.07 4.38
CA PHE A 219 23.57 -9.93 3.91
C PHE A 219 24.13 -10.21 2.53
N ARG A 220 24.74 -11.39 2.33
CA ARG A 220 25.29 -11.81 1.05
C ARG A 220 24.20 -11.81 -0.03
N LYS A 221 23.08 -12.50 0.21
CA LYS A 221 21.98 -12.55 -0.76
C LYS A 221 21.38 -11.17 -1.04
N THR A 222 21.35 -10.27 -0.04
CA THR A 222 20.94 -8.87 -0.23
C THR A 222 21.91 -8.15 -1.15
N ALA A 223 23.22 -8.22 -0.86
CA ALA A 223 24.26 -7.57 -1.67
C ALA A 223 24.31 -8.11 -3.11
N GLU A 224 24.23 -9.43 -3.31
CA GLU A 224 24.14 -10.07 -4.64
C GLU A 224 22.92 -9.57 -5.44
N SER A 225 21.81 -9.29 -4.76
CA SER A 225 20.57 -8.84 -5.42
C SER A 225 20.53 -7.34 -5.67
N LEU A 226 21.42 -6.58 -5.04
CA LEU A 226 21.67 -5.19 -5.41
C LEU A 226 22.29 -5.08 -6.80
N ASP A 227 22.71 -6.20 -7.42
CA ASP A 227 23.25 -6.24 -8.79
C ASP A 227 22.25 -6.64 -9.87
N SER A 228 21.08 -7.18 -9.51
CA SER A 228 20.07 -7.65 -10.46
C SER A 228 18.79 -6.82 -10.41
N THR A 229 18.11 -6.81 -9.26
CA THR A 229 16.80 -6.17 -9.11
C THR A 229 16.91 -4.72 -8.62
N HIS A 230 18.09 -4.32 -8.11
CA HIS A 230 18.29 -2.97 -7.54
C HIS A 230 19.56 -2.24 -8.01
N SER A 231 20.35 -2.79 -8.95
CA SER A 231 21.60 -2.18 -9.47
C SER A 231 21.36 -0.99 -10.37
N GLU A 232 20.39 -1.14 -11.26
CA GLU A 232 20.03 -0.11 -12.24
C GLU A 232 19.19 1.01 -11.61
N ALA A 233 18.89 0.87 -10.32
CA ALA A 233 17.83 1.58 -9.66
C ALA A 233 18.31 2.78 -8.86
N LYS A 234 18.93 3.76 -9.53
CA LYS A 234 18.90 5.14 -9.02
C LYS A 234 17.45 5.66 -8.88
N ALA A 235 16.51 5.03 -9.58
CA ALA A 235 15.10 5.40 -9.66
C ALA A 235 14.15 4.58 -8.78
N ILE A 236 14.53 3.39 -8.26
CA ILE A 236 13.67 2.66 -7.31
C ILE A 236 13.78 3.36 -5.98
N ARG A 237 12.78 4.20 -5.70
CA ARG A 237 12.52 4.78 -4.40
C ARG A 237 11.95 3.74 -3.44
N LEU A 238 12.19 2.45 -3.69
CA LEU A 238 11.73 1.32 -2.90
C LEU A 238 10.27 1.56 -2.53
N GLY A 239 9.36 1.34 -3.47
CA GLY A 239 7.91 1.37 -3.27
C GLY A 239 7.28 2.76 -3.13
N GLY A 240 7.77 3.79 -3.83
CA GLY A 240 7.12 5.10 -4.12
C GLY A 240 6.68 5.95 -2.91
N MET A 241 5.80 5.36 -2.11
CA MET A 241 5.22 5.75 -0.82
C MET A 241 5.65 4.85 0.37
N GLY A 242 6.48 3.82 0.22
CA GLY A 242 6.94 2.98 1.34
C GLY A 242 7.95 1.92 0.88
N MET A 243 8.93 1.55 1.72
CA MET A 243 10.12 0.76 1.33
C MET A 243 9.88 -0.65 0.79
N MET A 244 8.66 -1.16 0.96
CA MET A 244 8.24 -2.50 0.59
C MET A 244 6.85 -2.42 -0.03
N LEU A 245 6.67 -3.07 -1.17
CA LEU A 245 5.39 -3.22 -1.85
C LEU A 245 4.89 -4.63 -1.60
N ALA A 246 3.72 -4.72 -0.99
CA ALA A 246 3.02 -5.97 -0.76
C ALA A 246 1.83 -6.06 -1.74
N VAL A 247 1.70 -7.20 -2.43
CA VAL A 247 0.68 -7.40 -3.48
C VAL A 247 -0.13 -8.65 -3.17
N SER A 248 -1.46 -8.53 -3.08
CA SER A 248 -2.38 -9.66 -2.93
C SER A 248 -3.44 -9.68 -4.04
N TRP A 249 -4.20 -10.78 -4.12
CA TRP A 249 -5.29 -10.97 -5.08
C TRP A 249 -6.64 -10.47 -4.55
N GLY A 250 -6.60 -9.57 -3.56
CA GLY A 250 -7.77 -9.00 -2.92
C GLY A 250 -8.52 -9.96 -2.01
N GLU A 251 -7.85 -11.02 -1.54
CA GLU A 251 -8.33 -11.75 -0.37
C GLU A 251 -8.50 -10.79 0.80
N GLY A 252 -9.62 -10.96 1.53
CA GLY A 252 -9.81 -10.21 2.77
C GLY A 252 -8.76 -10.61 3.80
N THR A 253 -8.34 -9.66 4.62
CA THR A 253 -7.50 -9.94 5.78
C THR A 253 -8.37 -10.32 6.98
N GLU A 254 -7.84 -11.06 7.93
CA GLU A 254 -8.37 -11.11 9.30
C GLU A 254 -8.10 -9.81 10.06
N TRP A 255 -8.72 -9.64 11.23
CA TRP A 255 -8.44 -8.50 12.11
C TRP A 255 -7.00 -8.53 12.62
N HIS A 256 -6.29 -7.40 12.49
CA HIS A 256 -4.90 -7.33 12.93
C HIS A 256 -4.42 -5.90 13.19
N ILE A 257 -3.24 -5.81 13.83
CA ILE A 257 -2.45 -4.59 14.00
C ILE A 257 -1.05 -4.85 13.47
N ASP A 258 -0.51 -3.88 12.75
CA ASP A 258 0.83 -3.95 12.17
C ASP A 258 1.87 -3.36 13.10
N ALA A 259 1.90 -3.85 14.34
CA ALA A 259 2.65 -3.25 15.45
C ALA A 259 4.17 -3.06 15.21
N LYS A 260 4.71 -3.61 14.12
CA LYS A 260 6.13 -3.47 13.72
C LYS A 260 6.33 -2.52 12.54
N ASP A 261 5.26 -1.93 12.00
CA ASP A 261 5.35 -0.84 11.03
C ASP A 261 5.87 0.42 11.74
N TYR A 262 6.48 1.31 10.97
CA TYR A 262 7.10 2.50 11.54
C TYR A 262 6.01 3.43 12.08
N GLY A 263 6.01 3.66 13.40
CA GLY A 263 4.92 4.35 14.10
C GLY A 263 4.61 5.79 13.67
N HIS A 264 5.47 6.37 12.83
CA HIS A 264 5.29 7.73 12.31
C HIS A 264 4.98 7.77 10.80
N HIS A 265 4.83 6.62 10.15
CA HIS A 265 4.51 6.54 8.72
C HIS A 265 3.11 5.93 8.53
N TYR A 266 2.47 6.30 7.44
CA TYR A 266 1.21 5.69 7.03
C TYR A 266 1.50 4.42 6.26
N THR A 267 0.70 3.39 6.52
CA THR A 267 0.55 2.26 5.60
C THR A 267 -0.41 2.70 4.50
N ILE A 268 -0.01 2.52 3.25
CA ILE A 268 -0.76 2.97 2.09
C ILE A 268 -1.40 1.77 1.40
N VAL A 269 -2.69 1.86 1.11
CA VAL A 269 -3.47 0.83 0.40
C VAL A 269 -4.05 1.41 -0.88
N SER A 270 -4.01 0.64 -1.96
CA SER A 270 -4.72 0.93 -3.20
C SER A 270 -5.24 -0.36 -3.83
N VAL A 271 -6.42 -0.30 -4.44
CA VAL A 271 -7.04 -1.41 -5.16
C VAL A 271 -7.06 -1.09 -6.65
N LEU A 272 -6.89 -2.08 -7.53
CA LEU A 272 -6.81 -1.85 -8.98
C LEU A 272 -8.08 -2.18 -9.78
N THR A 273 -8.83 -3.19 -9.36
CA THR A 273 -9.88 -3.78 -10.21
C THR A 273 -11.23 -3.79 -9.50
N SER A 274 -11.29 -4.33 -8.29
CA SER A 274 -12.52 -4.39 -7.49
C SER A 274 -12.43 -3.48 -6.26
N PRO A 275 -13.54 -2.84 -5.85
CA PRO A 275 -13.59 -2.08 -4.61
C PRO A 275 -13.39 -2.96 -3.37
N ALA A 276 -12.88 -2.35 -2.31
CA ALA A 276 -12.72 -2.96 -1.00
C ALA A 276 -13.28 -2.03 0.09
N VAL A 277 -13.40 -2.54 1.30
CA VAL A 277 -13.71 -1.78 2.51
C VAL A 277 -12.60 -1.96 3.53
N LEU A 278 -12.12 -0.85 4.07
CA LEU A 278 -11.19 -0.81 5.18
C LEU A 278 -11.97 -0.47 6.45
N HIS A 279 -12.02 -1.41 7.39
CA HIS A 279 -12.61 -1.23 8.70
C HIS A 279 -11.58 -0.69 9.69
N LEU A 280 -11.94 0.37 10.40
CA LEU A 280 -11.13 1.01 11.43
C LEU A 280 -11.98 1.17 12.70
N PRO A 281 -12.22 0.08 13.45
CA PRO A 281 -13.14 0.06 14.59
C PRO A 281 -12.81 1.08 15.68
N GLU A 282 -11.53 1.30 15.96
CA GLU A 282 -11.11 2.29 16.97
C GLU A 282 -11.34 3.75 16.52
N LEU A 283 -11.50 3.96 15.23
CA LEU A 283 -11.94 5.23 14.64
C LEU A 283 -13.46 5.25 14.37
N GLY A 284 -14.18 4.17 14.68
CA GLY A 284 -15.63 4.07 14.50
C GLY A 284 -16.10 4.15 13.05
N CYS A 285 -15.23 3.88 12.07
CA CYS A 285 -15.54 4.11 10.66
C CYS A 285 -15.15 2.94 9.74
N THR A 286 -15.83 2.90 8.60
CA THR A 286 -15.51 2.04 7.46
C THR A 286 -15.28 2.91 6.23
N ILE A 287 -14.11 2.78 5.62
CA ILE A 287 -13.70 3.55 4.44
C ILE A 287 -13.86 2.66 3.21
N PRO A 288 -14.78 2.97 2.28
CA PRO A 288 -14.79 2.31 0.98
C PRO A 288 -13.61 2.80 0.14
N VAL A 289 -12.91 1.85 -0.47
CA VAL A 289 -11.71 2.02 -1.29
C VAL A 289 -12.05 1.56 -2.71
N TYR A 290 -12.08 2.50 -3.66
CA TYR A 290 -12.38 2.18 -5.05
C TYR A 290 -11.11 2.15 -5.90
N PRO A 291 -11.16 1.48 -7.08
CA PRO A 291 -10.08 1.49 -8.03
C PRO A 291 -9.53 2.89 -8.32
N GLY A 292 -8.23 3.07 -8.08
CA GLY A 292 -7.53 4.35 -8.25
C GLY A 292 -7.50 5.27 -7.03
N ASP A 293 -8.18 4.91 -5.95
CA ASP A 293 -8.02 5.58 -4.67
C ASP A 293 -6.69 5.20 -4.01
N VAL A 294 -6.18 6.12 -3.19
CA VAL A 294 -5.04 5.89 -2.31
C VAL A 294 -5.49 6.16 -0.88
N VAL A 295 -5.48 5.14 -0.05
CA VAL A 295 -5.84 5.22 1.38
C VAL A 295 -4.57 5.15 2.19
N GLY A 296 -4.42 6.00 3.19
CA GLY A 296 -3.33 5.91 4.15
C GLY A 296 -3.86 5.88 5.56
N PHE A 297 -3.29 5.05 6.44
CA PHE A 297 -3.71 4.94 7.83
C PHE A 297 -2.57 4.43 8.72
N LEU A 298 -2.71 4.59 10.03
CA LEU A 298 -1.71 4.16 11.01
C LEU A 298 -1.92 2.68 11.38
N ALA A 299 -1.52 1.77 10.50
CA ALA A 299 -1.71 0.31 10.68
C ALA A 299 -1.00 -0.25 11.92
N HIS A 300 0.12 0.37 12.33
CA HIS A 300 0.84 -0.01 13.56
C HIS A 300 0.05 0.23 14.84
N ARG A 301 -0.99 1.04 14.77
CA ARG A 301 -1.74 1.53 15.91
C ARG A 301 -3.16 1.01 15.92
N TYR A 302 -3.84 1.13 14.79
CA TYR A 302 -5.27 0.85 14.75
C TYR A 302 -5.54 -0.59 14.35
N LEU A 303 -6.40 -1.28 15.11
CA LEU A 303 -6.99 -2.55 14.69
C LEU A 303 -7.70 -2.31 13.36
N HIS A 304 -7.44 -3.15 12.37
CA HIS A 304 -8.02 -2.98 11.05
C HIS A 304 -8.25 -4.30 10.33
N LYS A 305 -9.12 -4.22 9.33
CA LYS A 305 -9.44 -5.30 8.41
C LYS A 305 -9.74 -4.72 7.04
N LEU A 306 -9.14 -5.27 5.99
CA LEU A 306 -9.49 -4.98 4.60
C LEU A 306 -10.26 -6.18 4.05
N GLU A 307 -11.43 -5.96 3.46
CA GLU A 307 -12.19 -7.02 2.80
C GLU A 307 -12.81 -6.54 1.47
N PRO A 308 -13.08 -7.45 0.52
CA PRO A 308 -13.80 -7.10 -0.70
C PRO A 308 -15.13 -6.42 -0.37
N LEU A 309 -15.49 -5.37 -1.12
CA LEU A 309 -16.81 -4.77 -0.96
C LEU A 309 -17.86 -5.80 -1.38
N PRO A 310 -18.78 -6.24 -0.49
CA PRO A 310 -19.75 -7.27 -0.83
C PRO A 310 -20.60 -6.83 -2.02
N ALA A 311 -20.79 -7.73 -2.98
CA ALA A 311 -21.67 -7.49 -4.11
C ALA A 311 -23.08 -7.16 -3.61
N VAL A 312 -23.68 -6.12 -4.18
CA VAL A 312 -25.06 -5.69 -3.87
C VAL A 312 -25.99 -6.91 -3.90
N GLY A 313 -26.47 -7.33 -2.74
CA GLY A 313 -27.35 -8.51 -2.58
C GLY A 313 -26.86 -9.61 -1.63
N THR A 314 -25.60 -9.59 -1.17
CA THR A 314 -25.05 -10.67 -0.30
C THR A 314 -24.84 -10.29 1.17
N SER A 315 -25.02 -9.02 1.54
CA SER A 315 -24.96 -8.60 2.94
C SER A 315 -26.37 -8.43 3.52
N PRO A 316 -26.72 -9.12 4.63
CA PRO A 316 -27.99 -8.87 5.33
C PRO A 316 -28.10 -7.43 5.90
N PHE A 317 -27.02 -6.64 5.88
CA PHE A 317 -26.95 -5.30 6.48
C PHE A 317 -27.11 -4.13 5.49
N ILE A 318 -27.14 -4.38 4.16
CA ILE A 318 -27.34 -3.30 3.16
C ILE A 318 -28.83 -2.96 2.96
N LYS A 319 -29.76 -3.57 3.71
CA LYS A 319 -31.20 -3.24 3.57
C LYS A 319 -31.56 -1.83 4.04
N ASN A 320 -30.75 -1.18 4.89
CA ASN A 320 -31.08 0.15 5.44
C ASN A 320 -30.35 1.33 4.79
N SER A 321 -29.44 1.12 3.82
CA SER A 321 -28.71 2.21 3.15
C SER A 321 -29.15 2.45 1.70
N ALA A 322 -29.90 1.52 1.10
CA ALA A 322 -30.37 1.62 -0.28
C ALA A 322 -31.32 2.82 -0.52
N ALA A 323 -31.91 3.41 0.53
CA ALA A 323 -32.72 4.63 0.42
C ALA A 323 -31.89 5.93 0.36
N PHE A 324 -30.58 5.90 0.67
CA PHE A 324 -29.72 7.09 0.71
C PHE A 324 -28.69 7.14 -0.42
N MET A 325 -28.42 6.00 -1.08
CA MET A 325 -27.52 5.94 -2.22
C MET A 325 -28.33 5.91 -3.52
N GLY A 326 -28.44 7.06 -4.18
CA GLY A 326 -28.96 7.19 -5.54
C GLY A 326 -28.08 6.47 -6.56
N ILE A 327 -28.09 5.14 -6.53
CA ILE A 327 -27.41 4.26 -7.47
C ILE A 327 -28.46 3.71 -8.43
N THR A 328 -28.58 4.34 -9.60
CA THR A 328 -29.15 3.77 -10.83
C THR A 328 -28.09 3.89 -11.94
N PRO A 329 -28.10 3.03 -12.98
CA PRO A 329 -27.16 1.93 -13.07
C PRO A 329 -26.19 2.08 -14.24
N MET A 330 -24.88 2.01 -13.97
CA MET A 330 -23.85 1.88 -15.03
C MET A 330 -23.53 0.42 -15.38
N LEU A 331 -24.13 -0.56 -14.69
CA LEU A 331 -23.84 -2.00 -14.86
C LEU A 331 -24.71 -2.72 -15.91
N ALA A 332 -25.63 -2.04 -16.59
CA ALA A 332 -26.51 -2.67 -17.58
C ALA A 332 -25.89 -2.87 -18.98
N LYS A 333 -24.67 -2.38 -19.24
CA LYS A 333 -24.06 -2.46 -20.59
C LYS A 333 -23.09 -3.62 -20.83
N TYR A 334 -22.86 -4.50 -19.86
CA TYR A 334 -21.85 -5.55 -19.98
C TYR A 334 -22.38 -6.98 -20.15
N LYS A 335 -23.70 -7.17 -20.35
CA LYS A 335 -24.32 -8.51 -20.35
C LYS A 335 -25.01 -8.96 -21.64
N GLU A 336 -24.87 -8.24 -22.75
CA GLU A 336 -25.37 -8.71 -24.05
C GLU A 336 -24.24 -8.85 -25.07
N SER A 337 -23.53 -9.96 -24.99
CA SER A 337 -23.15 -10.77 -26.15
C SER A 337 -22.56 -12.09 -25.65
N VAL A 338 -22.79 -13.15 -26.41
CA VAL A 338 -22.36 -14.55 -26.18
C VAL A 338 -23.34 -15.41 -25.36
N GLY A 339 -24.42 -15.86 -26.03
CA GLY A 339 -24.87 -17.26 -25.98
C GLY A 339 -24.58 -17.88 -27.37
N SER A 340 -24.45 -19.19 -27.60
CA SER A 340 -24.68 -20.43 -26.84
C SER A 340 -23.99 -21.59 -27.62
N VAL A 341 -24.05 -22.81 -27.06
CA VAL A 341 -23.70 -24.16 -27.60
C VAL A 341 -22.24 -24.59 -27.36
N GLY A 342 -21.87 -25.75 -26.77
CA GLY A 342 -22.60 -26.94 -26.28
C GLY A 342 -21.64 -27.93 -25.56
N ASN A 343 -22.19 -29.01 -25.01
CA ASN A 343 -21.65 -29.93 -23.99
C ASN A 343 -20.50 -30.90 -24.36
N VAL A 344 -19.91 -31.46 -23.27
CA VAL A 344 -19.30 -32.80 -23.01
C VAL A 344 -17.77 -32.91 -23.03
N GLY A 345 -17.18 -33.35 -21.89
CA GLY A 345 -16.00 -34.23 -21.87
C GLY A 345 -14.89 -33.93 -20.86
N GLU A 346 -14.94 -34.62 -19.71
CA GLU A 346 -13.85 -35.13 -18.84
C GLU A 346 -12.62 -34.29 -18.39
N SER A 347 -12.18 -34.66 -17.18
CA SER A 347 -11.20 -34.05 -16.28
C SER A 347 -9.76 -33.96 -16.79
N VAL A 348 -9.11 -32.81 -16.60
CA VAL A 348 -7.72 -32.68 -16.09
C VAL A 348 -7.59 -31.32 -15.38
N GLY A 349 -6.91 -31.29 -14.23
CA GLY A 349 -6.69 -30.10 -13.42
C GLY A 349 -6.07 -28.93 -14.19
N GLY A 350 -6.73 -27.77 -14.07
CA GLY A 350 -6.28 -26.49 -14.56
C GLY A 350 -7.34 -25.45 -14.19
N GLU A 351 -7.11 -24.68 -13.13
CA GLU A 351 -7.89 -23.48 -12.86
C GLU A 351 -7.52 -22.37 -13.86
N ALA A 352 -7.87 -22.60 -15.12
CA ALA A 352 -8.16 -21.55 -16.09
C ALA A 352 -9.67 -21.34 -16.08
N GLY A 353 -10.18 -20.78 -14.99
CA GLY A 353 -11.61 -20.56 -14.77
C GLY A 353 -12.00 -19.10 -14.91
N SER A 354 -12.75 -18.78 -15.99
CA SER A 354 -13.67 -17.64 -16.14
C SER A 354 -13.05 -16.23 -16.04
N GLY A 355 -13.13 -15.47 -17.15
CA GLY A 355 -12.52 -14.13 -17.36
C GLY A 355 -13.13 -12.98 -16.56
N SER A 356 -13.16 -13.10 -15.24
CA SER A 356 -13.29 -11.98 -14.31
C SER A 356 -11.89 -11.58 -13.86
N ARG A 357 -11.54 -10.30 -14.00
CA ARG A 357 -10.27 -9.78 -13.50
C ARG A 357 -10.19 -10.02 -11.99
N ARG A 358 -9.15 -10.73 -11.54
CA ARG A 358 -8.87 -10.88 -10.09
C ARG A 358 -8.72 -9.50 -9.44
N GLN A 359 -9.15 -9.39 -8.19
CA GLN A 359 -8.86 -8.20 -7.40
C GLN A 359 -7.34 -8.10 -7.22
N VAL A 360 -6.76 -6.90 -7.25
CA VAL A 360 -5.35 -6.69 -6.89
C VAL A 360 -5.30 -5.57 -5.88
N VAL A 361 -4.62 -5.84 -4.77
CA VAL A 361 -4.43 -4.88 -3.68
C VAL A 361 -2.94 -4.65 -3.50
N PHE A 362 -2.56 -3.37 -3.50
CA PHE A 362 -1.24 -2.92 -3.10
C PHE A 362 -1.27 -2.41 -1.67
N THR A 363 -0.27 -2.78 -0.90
CA THR A 363 -0.01 -2.24 0.44
C THR A 363 1.47 -1.88 0.55
N CYS A 364 1.81 -0.68 1.03
CA CYS A 364 3.21 -0.27 1.21
C CYS A 364 3.46 0.60 2.43
#